data_AF-A0A327YHT7-F1
#
_entry.id   AF-A0A327YHT7-F1
#
_cell.length_a   1.000
_cell.length_b   1.000
_cell.length_c   1.000
_cell.angle_alpha   90.00
_cell.angle_beta   90.00
_cell.angle_gamma   90.00
#
_symmetry.space_group_name_H-M   'P 1'
#
loop_
_entity.id
_entity.type
_entity.pdbx_description
1 polymer ?
#
loop_
_entity_poly.entity_id
_entity_poly.type
_entity_poly.pdbx_seq_one_letter_code
_entity_poly.pdbx_strand_id
1 'polypeptide(L)'
;MRLLLSFIASVFILFPFAAAVSAEEQEERATHFADQDLLLEIQDFNQSPPQETSNNNGLVHIASTKSIFSDVPSDHWAIDEIHFLYNRSIITGYENDQTLQFLPNRHVTRAQAAKMLVKALGYSELEVSKPTFTDVGHAHWALGWIERAVKLGLFTGYDDGSFRPNEPLKRSHMSKVIAIAFQLPLDSSKMNVQVFSDVNKKHWAYSYILKLYYNGISNGNQNRFMPEQYISRDQFSAFLARALNKDFRLPVTGKVIATGKVTAQALNVRSEPNANAKIVGKLSLGNVVNVYEINGYWAKITYGNQSGYVHKSYLKLKNVDGNVLRNRIIVVDAGHGGEDPGAIGSGTNEKTVVLSVAQKLKEKLQSAGANVIMTRDDDTFKSLEERVEIAKKHYAELFVSIHNNSAASSKAYGTETYYDTSTNPNGYESYLLAKEIQSQIVKNADMYDRGVKDNRFYVIRNNNVPSVLVELGFISNSNDAKKLTSNQYQEIFAQSIYNGIVQYYSN
;
A
#
# COMPACT_ATOMS: atom_id res chain seq x y z
N MET A 1 6.64 -60.10 54.61
CA MET A 1 7.37 -59.31 55.63
C MET A 1 8.41 -58.47 54.89
N ARG A 2 8.26 -57.12 54.94
CA ARG A 2 9.16 -56.04 54.43
C ARG A 2 9.44 -55.99 52.90
N LEU A 3 8.79 -55.11 52.13
CA LEU A 3 9.13 -53.70 51.78
C LEU A 3 10.44 -53.53 50.99
N LEU A 4 10.36 -53.17 49.70
CA LEU A 4 10.84 -51.87 49.19
C LEU A 4 10.41 -51.62 47.73
N LEU A 5 10.02 -50.37 47.45
CA LEU A 5 9.70 -49.82 46.13
C LEU A 5 10.94 -49.79 45.20
N SER A 6 10.76 -50.08 43.91
CA SER A 6 11.69 -49.68 42.84
C SER A 6 11.00 -48.72 41.86
N PHE A 7 11.54 -47.52 41.75
CA PHE A 7 11.24 -46.50 40.75
C PHE A 7 11.68 -46.97 39.35
N ILE A 8 10.81 -46.81 38.35
CA ILE A 8 11.16 -46.93 36.93
C ILE A 8 11.71 -45.58 36.47
N ALA A 9 12.94 -45.59 35.97
CA ALA A 9 13.54 -44.48 35.23
C ALA A 9 13.05 -44.52 33.77
N SER A 10 12.44 -43.43 33.32
CA SER A 10 12.23 -43.16 31.89
C SER A 10 12.94 -41.85 31.54
N VAL A 11 13.98 -41.99 30.73
CA VAL A 11 14.78 -40.91 30.14
C VAL A 11 13.91 -40.18 29.12
N PHE A 12 13.62 -38.89 29.37
CA PHE A 12 13.18 -37.96 28.33
C PHE A 12 14.35 -37.03 27.99
N ILE A 13 14.81 -37.12 26.75
CA ILE A 13 15.74 -36.16 26.15
C ILE A 13 14.91 -34.90 25.82
N LEU A 14 15.14 -33.81 26.55
CA LEU A 14 14.57 -32.49 26.30
C LEU A 14 15.63 -31.60 25.64
N PHE A 15 15.33 -31.14 24.42
CA PHE A 15 15.96 -29.97 23.81
C PHE A 15 15.61 -28.71 24.63
N PRO A 16 16.53 -27.77 24.88
CA PRO A 16 16.17 -26.53 25.56
C PRO A 16 15.53 -25.57 24.56
N PHE A 17 14.21 -25.43 24.64
CA PHE A 17 13.51 -24.23 24.18
C PHE A 17 13.79 -23.11 25.18
N ALA A 18 14.41 -22.03 24.72
CA ALA A 18 14.55 -20.80 25.50
C ALA A 18 13.15 -20.23 25.81
N ALA A 19 12.82 -20.14 27.09
CA ALA A 19 11.56 -19.58 27.55
C ALA A 19 11.57 -18.06 27.35
N ALA A 20 10.70 -17.58 26.46
CA ALA A 20 10.30 -16.18 26.44
C ALA A 20 9.52 -15.90 27.74
N VAL A 21 10.05 -15.03 28.58
CA VAL A 21 9.31 -14.40 29.68
C VAL A 21 8.05 -13.76 29.09
N SER A 22 6.89 -14.06 29.68
CA SER A 22 5.60 -13.58 29.19
C SER A 22 5.52 -12.05 29.31
N ALA A 23 4.86 -11.42 28.33
CA ALA A 23 4.75 -9.95 28.27
C ALA A 23 4.00 -9.34 29.47
N GLU A 24 3.21 -10.14 30.20
CA GLU A 24 2.49 -9.72 31.42
C GLU A 24 3.44 -9.45 32.60
N GLU A 25 4.51 -10.24 32.78
CA GLU A 25 5.48 -10.00 33.86
C GLU A 25 6.37 -8.76 33.63
N GLN A 26 6.45 -8.27 32.38
CA GLN A 26 7.13 -6.99 32.08
C GLN A 26 6.24 -5.76 32.29
N GLU A 27 4.92 -5.91 32.29
CA GLU A 27 3.98 -4.80 32.50
C GLU A 27 3.87 -4.44 33.99
N GLU A 28 3.96 -5.42 34.88
CA GLU A 28 3.89 -5.22 36.34
C GLU A 28 5.17 -4.61 36.95
N ARG A 29 6.33 -4.79 36.30
CA ARG A 29 7.58 -4.10 36.71
C ARG A 29 7.68 -2.65 36.22
N ALA A 30 6.85 -2.24 35.27
CA ALA A 30 6.85 -0.88 34.74
C ALA A 30 5.97 0.09 35.55
N THR A 31 5.14 -0.41 36.47
CA THR A 31 4.19 0.39 37.27
C THR A 31 4.69 0.74 38.68
N HIS A 32 5.96 0.47 39.00
CA HIS A 32 6.57 0.85 40.27
C HIS A 32 7.77 1.80 40.09
N PHE A 33 7.49 3.01 39.58
CA PHE A 33 8.40 4.14 39.69
C PHE A 33 7.67 5.30 40.36
N ALA A 34 7.56 5.20 41.68
CA ALA A 34 7.37 6.33 42.56
C ALA A 34 8.77 6.81 42.98
N ASP A 35 9.34 7.72 42.18
CA ASP A 35 10.29 8.71 42.67
C ASP A 35 9.87 10.03 42.04
N GLN A 36 8.96 10.72 42.75
CA GLN A 36 8.11 11.79 42.22
C GLN A 36 8.80 13.16 42.18
N ASP A 37 10.11 13.23 42.49
CA ASP A 37 10.86 14.49 42.65
C ASP A 37 11.96 14.74 41.60
N LEU A 38 11.94 14.03 40.47
CA LEU A 38 12.85 14.31 39.34
C LEU A 38 12.17 14.38 37.97
N LEU A 39 10.88 14.72 37.94
CA LEU A 39 10.19 15.17 36.73
C LEU A 39 10.54 16.64 36.47
N LEU A 40 11.77 16.90 36.01
CA LEU A 40 12.00 18.08 35.19
C LEU A 40 11.08 17.96 33.96
N GLU A 41 10.31 19.01 33.69
CA GLU A 41 9.45 19.13 32.52
C GLU A 41 10.12 18.46 31.31
N ILE A 42 9.52 17.37 30.80
CA ILE A 42 9.78 16.95 29.44
C ILE A 42 9.61 18.22 28.62
N GLN A 43 10.67 18.70 27.95
CA GLN A 43 10.57 19.88 27.11
C GLN A 43 9.34 19.71 26.22
N ASP A 44 8.28 20.46 26.50
CA ASP A 44 7.08 20.45 25.68
C ASP A 44 7.45 21.21 24.40
N PHE A 45 8.00 20.47 23.44
CA PHE A 45 8.40 21.01 22.15
C PHE A 45 7.19 21.45 21.29
N ASN A 46 5.96 21.41 21.84
CA ASN A 46 4.79 22.06 21.25
C ASN A 46 4.62 23.53 21.68
N GLN A 47 5.43 24.06 22.58
CA GLN A 47 5.41 25.50 22.88
C GLN A 47 6.30 26.26 21.88
N SER A 48 5.73 27.30 21.29
CA SER A 48 6.42 28.18 20.34
C SER A 48 7.76 28.67 20.88
N PRO A 49 8.78 28.85 20.03
CA PRO A 49 10.05 29.46 20.45
C PRO A 49 9.80 30.84 21.08
N PRO A 50 10.70 31.33 21.96
CA PRO A 50 10.59 32.67 22.53
C PRO A 50 10.37 33.68 21.39
N GLN A 51 9.33 34.49 21.52
CA GLN A 51 9.01 35.52 20.54
C GLN A 51 10.17 36.51 20.43
N GLU A 52 10.88 36.47 19.31
CA GLU A 52 11.45 37.68 18.74
C GLU A 52 10.48 38.24 17.69
N THR A 53 10.41 39.55 17.70
CA THR A 53 9.34 40.40 17.18
C THR A 53 9.02 40.19 15.70
N SER A 54 7.71 40.04 15.44
CA SER A 54 6.95 40.38 14.23
C SER A 54 7.66 40.32 12.86
N ASN A 55 7.20 39.40 12.00
CA ASN A 55 6.41 39.78 10.84
C ASN A 55 5.66 38.58 10.25
N ASN A 56 4.36 38.77 10.03
CA ASN A 56 3.45 37.85 9.35
C ASN A 56 3.99 37.44 7.98
N ASN A 57 4.01 36.13 7.70
CA ASN A 57 3.62 35.57 6.41
C ASN A 57 3.36 34.06 6.54
N GLY A 58 2.25 33.63 5.95
CA GLY A 58 1.77 32.25 5.99
C GLY A 58 2.77 31.24 5.42
N LEU A 59 2.53 29.97 5.74
CA LEU A 59 3.30 28.81 5.27
C LEU A 59 3.33 28.73 3.74
N VAL A 60 4.31 29.42 3.16
CA VAL A 60 4.79 29.26 1.80
C VAL A 60 5.85 28.16 1.86
N HIS A 61 5.47 26.93 1.53
CA HIS A 61 6.41 25.85 1.24
C HIS A 61 7.08 26.10 -0.12
N ILE A 62 8.03 27.04 -0.20
CA ILE A 62 9.07 27.03 -1.23
C ILE A 62 10.34 27.68 -0.66
N ALA A 63 11.31 26.84 -0.27
CA ALA A 63 12.73 27.12 -0.43
C ALA A 63 13.47 25.77 -0.36
N SER A 64 14.22 25.46 -1.41
CA SER A 64 15.21 24.39 -1.45
C SER A 64 16.14 24.54 -0.24
N THR A 65 15.90 23.81 0.85
CA THR A 65 16.86 23.69 1.93
C THR A 65 18.02 22.89 1.39
N LYS A 66 19.18 23.55 1.23
CA LYS A 66 20.43 22.88 0.89
C LYS A 66 20.60 21.72 1.88
N SER A 67 20.78 20.51 1.38
CA SER A 67 20.95 19.35 2.25
C SER A 67 22.16 19.54 3.15
N ILE A 68 21.99 19.25 4.45
CA ILE A 68 23.08 19.25 5.43
C ILE A 68 24.04 18.10 5.14
N PHE A 69 23.51 16.97 4.66
CA PHE A 69 24.26 15.75 4.43
C PHE A 69 24.44 15.47 2.94
N SER A 70 25.66 15.16 2.51
CA SER A 70 25.98 14.96 1.09
C SER A 70 25.27 13.77 0.46
N ASP A 71 24.82 12.81 1.26
CA ASP A 71 24.13 11.58 0.86
C ASP A 71 22.63 11.56 1.19
N VAL A 72 22.04 12.71 1.54
CA VAL A 72 20.59 12.90 1.68
C VAL A 72 20.15 13.94 0.65
N PRO A 73 19.60 13.56 -0.51
CA PRO A 73 19.20 14.53 -1.52
C PRO A 73 18.02 15.40 -1.05
N SER A 74 17.82 16.57 -1.66
CA SER A 74 16.79 17.54 -1.25
C SER A 74 15.35 17.04 -1.39
N ASP A 75 15.13 15.97 -2.16
CA ASP A 75 13.86 15.29 -2.33
C ASP A 75 13.74 14.00 -1.50
N HIS A 76 14.70 13.73 -0.61
CA HIS A 76 14.66 12.58 0.27
C HIS A 76 13.42 12.62 1.19
N TRP A 77 12.72 11.48 1.29
CA TRP A 77 11.41 11.39 1.95
C TRP A 77 11.37 11.79 3.44
N ALA A 78 12.51 11.77 4.11
CA ALA A 78 12.68 12.09 5.53
C ALA A 78 13.62 13.29 5.79
N ILE A 79 13.90 14.13 4.78
CA ILE A 79 14.90 15.19 4.91
C ILE A 79 14.62 16.16 6.06
N ASP A 80 13.36 16.56 6.23
CA ASP A 80 12.97 17.53 7.25
C ASP A 80 13.09 16.92 8.65
N GLU A 81 12.67 15.67 8.84
CA GLU A 81 12.85 14.94 10.10
C GLU A 81 14.35 14.77 10.44
N ILE A 82 15.18 14.43 9.45
CA ILE A 82 16.62 14.27 9.64
C ILE A 82 17.26 15.61 10.05
N HIS A 83 16.98 16.69 9.32
CA HIS A 83 17.49 18.03 9.66
C HIS A 83 17.01 18.50 11.03
N PHE A 84 15.75 18.24 11.38
CA PHE A 84 15.19 18.57 12.69
C PHE A 84 15.97 17.94 13.84
N LEU A 85 16.31 16.66 13.72
CA LEU A 85 17.09 15.95 14.74
C LEU A 85 18.55 16.42 14.78
N TYR A 86 19.15 16.69 13.61
CA TYR A 86 20.53 17.18 13.54
C TYR A 86 20.69 18.55 14.20
N ASN A 87 19.79 19.49 13.89
CA ASN A 87 19.80 20.84 14.46
C ASN A 87 19.57 20.84 15.98
N ARG A 88 18.98 19.77 16.53
CA ARG A 88 18.84 19.53 17.97
C ARG A 88 19.99 18.72 18.58
N SER A 89 21.04 18.47 17.81
CA SER A 89 22.16 17.61 18.18
C SER A 89 21.76 16.19 18.59
N ILE A 90 20.55 15.71 18.29
CA ILE A 90 20.11 14.34 18.63
C ILE A 90 20.85 13.32 17.76
N ILE A 91 21.07 13.66 16.49
CA ILE A 91 21.90 12.91 15.55
C ILE A 91 23.11 13.71 15.12
N THR A 92 24.12 13.00 14.62
CA THR A 92 25.31 13.56 13.98
C THR A 92 25.52 12.87 12.63
N GLY A 93 26.35 13.47 11.78
CA GLY A 93 26.89 12.81 10.58
C GLY A 93 28.23 12.13 10.82
N TYR A 94 28.75 11.57 9.75
CA TYR A 94 30.08 11.00 9.63
C TYR A 94 30.87 11.86 8.65
N GLU A 95 32.00 12.40 9.07
CA GLU A 95 32.88 13.15 8.16
C GLU A 95 33.55 12.18 7.18
N ASN A 96 33.50 12.53 5.90
CA ASN A 96 34.15 11.80 4.82
C ASN A 96 34.60 12.79 3.74
N ASP A 97 35.91 12.87 3.50
CA ASP A 97 36.52 13.71 2.47
C ASP A 97 35.93 15.13 2.39
N GLN A 98 35.93 15.85 3.54
CA GLN A 98 35.41 17.23 3.70
C GLN A 98 33.89 17.38 3.56
N THR A 99 33.15 16.28 3.40
CA THR A 99 31.68 16.27 3.41
C THR A 99 31.14 15.57 4.65
N LEU A 100 29.90 15.92 5.03
CA LEU A 100 29.20 15.29 6.14
C LEU A 100 28.16 14.30 5.59
N GLN A 101 28.28 13.02 5.94
CA GLN A 101 27.37 11.96 5.49
C GLN A 101 26.42 11.52 6.62
N PHE A 102 25.16 11.24 6.30
CA PHE A 102 24.18 10.71 7.25
C PHE A 102 24.15 9.18 7.27
N LEU A 103 24.41 8.53 6.13
CA LEU A 103 24.29 7.10 5.86
C LEU A 103 22.85 6.56 6.04
N PRO A 104 21.87 7.04 5.23
CA PRO A 104 20.44 6.79 5.46
C PRO A 104 20.08 5.30 5.53
N ASN A 105 20.67 4.48 4.66
CA ASN A 105 20.37 3.04 4.55
C ASN A 105 21.11 2.18 5.59
N ARG A 106 22.02 2.75 6.39
CA ARG A 106 22.76 1.98 7.41
C ARG A 106 21.82 1.58 8.54
N HIS A 107 21.88 0.33 8.98
CA HIS A 107 21.08 -0.12 10.12
C HIS A 107 21.52 0.57 11.42
N VAL A 108 20.54 0.91 12.26
CA VAL A 108 20.79 1.49 13.59
C VAL A 108 21.05 0.38 14.59
N THR A 109 22.19 0.45 15.27
CA THR A 109 22.54 -0.48 16.35
C THR A 109 21.84 -0.15 17.67
N ARG A 110 21.76 -1.11 18.59
CA ARG A 110 21.21 -0.91 19.94
C ARG A 110 21.88 0.25 20.68
N ALA A 111 23.20 0.39 20.61
CA ALA A 111 23.94 1.50 21.24
C ALA A 111 23.60 2.86 20.61
N GLN A 112 23.48 2.92 19.28
CA GLN A 112 23.09 4.15 18.59
C GLN A 112 21.66 4.56 18.94
N ALA A 113 20.72 3.61 18.97
CA ALA A 113 19.35 3.85 19.37
C ALA A 113 19.25 4.36 20.82
N ALA A 114 20.00 3.74 21.75
CA ALA A 114 20.07 4.19 23.14
C ALA A 114 20.53 5.66 23.25
N LYS A 115 21.65 6.01 22.59
CA LYS A 115 22.13 7.40 22.56
C LYS A 115 21.10 8.36 21.97
N MET A 116 20.52 8.02 20.82
CA MET A 116 19.54 8.89 20.14
C MET A 116 18.29 9.13 21.00
N LEU A 117 17.76 8.09 21.65
CA LEU A 117 16.58 8.20 22.52
C LEU A 117 16.88 9.00 23.79
N VAL A 118 18.01 8.74 24.45
CA VAL A 118 18.41 9.49 25.65
C VAL A 118 18.55 10.99 25.34
N LYS A 119 19.21 11.33 24.22
CA LYS A 119 19.33 12.72 23.78
C LYS A 119 17.98 13.33 23.40
N ALA A 120 17.11 12.55 22.73
CA ALA A 120 15.77 13.01 22.38
C ALA A 120 14.90 13.33 23.60
N LEU A 121 15.08 12.59 24.70
CA LEU A 121 14.41 12.84 25.97
C LEU A 121 15.07 13.97 26.80
N GLY A 122 16.09 14.65 26.26
CA GLY A 122 16.76 15.76 26.93
C GLY A 122 17.77 15.36 28.00
N TYR A 123 18.13 14.08 28.11
CA TYR A 123 19.10 13.60 29.08
C TYR A 123 20.52 13.56 28.51
N SER A 124 21.50 13.74 29.41
CA SER A 124 22.91 13.42 29.15
C SER A 124 23.21 11.94 29.43
N GLU A 125 24.36 11.46 29.01
CA GLU A 125 24.86 10.15 29.43
C GLU A 125 25.04 10.06 30.96
N LEU A 126 25.10 8.83 31.48
CA LEU A 126 25.50 8.62 32.87
C LEU A 126 27.02 8.56 32.99
N GLU A 127 27.54 9.11 34.09
CA GLU A 127 28.87 8.78 34.57
C GLU A 127 28.83 7.39 35.23
N VAL A 128 29.66 6.46 34.76
CA VAL A 128 29.58 5.04 35.12
C VAL A 128 30.90 4.57 35.71
N SER A 129 30.92 4.35 37.02
CA SER A 129 32.10 3.81 37.72
C SER A 129 32.27 2.31 37.51
N LYS A 130 31.17 1.57 37.40
CA LYS A 130 31.14 0.13 37.16
C LYS A 130 30.09 -0.21 36.09
N PRO A 131 30.49 -0.69 34.90
CA PRO A 131 29.58 -1.14 33.87
C PRO A 131 28.68 -2.29 34.36
N THR A 132 27.41 -2.24 33.97
CA THR A 132 26.42 -3.27 34.26
C THR A 132 26.59 -4.48 33.34
N PHE A 133 26.97 -4.24 32.08
CA PHE A 133 26.99 -5.26 31.03
C PHE A 133 28.38 -5.79 30.73
N THR A 134 28.47 -7.10 30.47
CA THR A 134 29.73 -7.81 30.26
C THR A 134 30.43 -7.44 28.94
N ASP A 135 29.68 -6.96 27.96
CA ASP A 135 30.15 -6.61 26.61
C ASP A 135 30.21 -5.08 26.35
N VAL A 136 30.05 -4.27 27.40
CA VAL A 136 30.16 -2.80 27.34
C VAL A 136 31.18 -2.34 28.39
N GLY A 137 32.46 -2.39 28.05
CA GLY A 137 33.53 -1.94 28.95
C GLY A 137 33.65 -0.42 29.10
N HIS A 138 34.47 0.05 30.06
CA HIS A 138 34.71 1.48 30.36
C HIS A 138 35.10 2.34 29.15
N ALA A 139 35.82 1.77 28.18
CA ALA A 139 36.25 2.50 26.98
C ALA A 139 35.19 2.54 25.87
N HIS A 140 34.03 1.89 26.04
CA HIS A 140 32.99 1.85 25.01
C HIS A 140 32.30 3.22 24.92
N TRP A 141 32.34 3.83 23.73
CA TRP A 141 31.80 5.19 23.47
C TRP A 141 30.34 5.40 23.89
N ALA A 142 29.56 4.32 23.98
CA ALA A 142 28.15 4.36 24.33
C ALA A 142 27.85 3.97 25.79
N LEU A 143 28.85 3.72 26.64
CA LEU A 143 28.65 3.19 27.99
C LEU A 143 27.62 4.02 28.78
N GLY A 144 27.88 5.32 28.96
CA GLY A 144 26.99 6.17 29.73
C GLY A 144 25.60 6.33 29.10
N TRP A 145 25.50 6.31 27.77
CA TRP A 145 24.23 6.36 27.05
C TRP A 145 23.40 5.09 27.23
N ILE A 146 24.04 3.92 27.18
CA ILE A 146 23.42 2.61 27.38
C ILE A 146 22.88 2.50 28.81
N GLU A 147 23.72 2.81 29.81
CA GLU A 147 23.33 2.75 31.22
C GLU A 147 22.18 3.74 31.51
N ARG A 148 22.21 4.94 30.91
CA ARG A 148 21.09 5.89 31.03
C ARG A 148 19.81 5.32 30.43
N ALA A 149 19.88 4.76 29.22
CA ALA A 149 18.70 4.23 28.54
C ALA A 149 18.08 3.04 29.30
N VAL A 150 18.91 2.22 29.94
CA VAL A 150 18.46 1.11 30.80
C VAL A 150 17.86 1.64 32.10
N LYS A 151 18.48 2.65 32.73
CA LYS A 151 17.91 3.31 33.92
C LYS A 151 16.54 3.93 33.66
N LEU A 152 16.31 4.44 32.44
CA LEU A 152 15.02 4.96 31.98
C LEU A 152 14.03 3.86 31.54
N GLY A 153 14.40 2.58 31.64
CA GLY A 153 13.55 1.46 31.24
C GLY A 153 13.35 1.29 29.73
N LEU A 154 14.11 2.00 28.90
CA LEU A 154 13.97 1.95 27.44
C LEU A 154 14.56 0.67 26.86
N PHE A 155 15.64 0.16 27.45
CA PHE A 155 16.29 -1.07 27.05
C PHE A 155 16.49 -1.99 28.24
N THR A 156 16.59 -3.28 27.94
CA THR A 156 17.05 -4.31 28.87
C THR A 156 18.25 -5.03 28.26
N GLY A 157 19.10 -5.58 29.13
CA GLY A 157 20.09 -6.58 28.74
C GLY A 157 19.47 -7.93 28.47
N TYR A 158 20.32 -8.89 28.14
CA TYR A 158 19.98 -10.30 27.98
C TYR A 158 20.36 -11.08 29.24
N ASP A 159 19.82 -12.29 29.38
CA ASP A 159 20.03 -13.14 30.57
C ASP A 159 21.51 -13.57 30.73
N ASP A 160 22.29 -13.51 29.66
CA ASP A 160 23.75 -13.73 29.66
C ASP A 160 24.55 -12.53 30.20
N GLY A 161 23.87 -11.47 30.65
CA GLY A 161 24.49 -10.24 31.18
C GLY A 161 25.02 -9.29 30.09
N SER A 162 24.78 -9.58 28.81
CA SER A 162 25.18 -8.71 27.70
C SER A 162 24.13 -7.64 27.39
N PHE A 163 24.56 -6.53 26.79
CA PHE A 163 23.69 -5.53 26.16
C PHE A 163 23.61 -5.70 24.65
N ARG A 164 24.65 -6.23 24.00
CA ARG A 164 24.82 -6.38 22.55
C ARG A 164 24.79 -5.05 21.79
N PRO A 165 25.72 -4.13 22.09
CA PRO A 165 25.66 -2.74 21.62
C PRO A 165 25.69 -2.60 20.09
N ASN A 166 26.34 -3.52 19.39
CA ASN A 166 26.53 -3.48 17.93
C ASN A 166 25.44 -4.23 17.15
N GLU A 167 24.51 -4.91 17.82
CA GLU A 167 23.42 -5.60 17.12
C GLU A 167 22.46 -4.57 16.49
N PRO A 168 22.06 -4.74 15.22
CA PRO A 168 21.08 -3.88 14.57
C PRO A 168 19.69 -4.08 15.18
N LEU A 169 18.95 -2.97 15.31
CA LEU A 169 17.62 -2.97 15.90
C LEU A 169 16.57 -3.39 14.87
N LYS A 170 15.70 -4.33 15.24
CA LYS A 170 14.50 -4.66 14.44
C LYS A 170 13.41 -3.60 14.63
N ARG A 171 12.53 -3.46 13.66
CA ARG A 171 11.39 -2.52 13.68
C ARG A 171 10.44 -2.78 14.85
N SER A 172 10.25 -4.04 15.25
CA SER A 172 9.48 -4.44 16.44
C SER A 172 10.07 -3.88 17.74
N HIS A 173 11.40 -4.00 17.92
CA HIS A 173 12.11 -3.45 19.06
C HIS A 173 12.11 -1.92 19.07
N MET A 174 12.36 -1.30 17.92
CA MET A 174 12.24 0.15 17.76
C MET A 174 10.84 0.65 18.19
N SER A 175 9.78 -0.07 17.82
CA SER A 175 8.40 0.32 18.15
C SER A 175 8.18 0.34 19.65
N LYS A 176 8.65 -0.69 20.37
CA LYS A 176 8.59 -0.74 21.84
C LYS A 176 9.31 0.46 22.45
N VAL A 177 10.58 0.68 22.08
CA VAL A 177 11.39 1.71 22.75
C VAL A 177 10.90 3.13 22.46
N ILE A 178 10.41 3.43 21.26
CA ILE A 178 9.79 4.74 20.96
C ILE A 178 8.45 4.88 21.69
N ALA A 179 7.60 3.84 21.70
CA ALA A 179 6.31 3.91 22.35
C ALA A 179 6.42 4.11 23.87
N ILE A 180 7.42 3.50 24.50
CA ILE A 180 7.72 3.69 25.93
C ILE A 180 8.32 5.07 26.18
N ALA A 181 9.36 5.44 25.43
CA ALA A 181 10.07 6.72 25.61
C ALA A 181 9.12 7.93 25.59
N PHE A 182 8.14 7.92 24.68
CA PHE A 182 7.21 9.02 24.48
C PHE A 182 5.80 8.74 25.03
N GLN A 183 5.63 7.68 25.83
CA GLN A 183 4.38 7.32 26.49
C GLN A 183 3.16 7.35 25.55
N LEU A 184 3.30 6.76 24.37
CA LEU A 184 2.30 6.92 23.31
C LEU A 184 0.95 6.28 23.71
N PRO A 185 -0.17 7.01 23.60
CA PRO A 185 -1.49 6.50 23.96
C PRO A 185 -2.02 5.50 22.92
N LEU A 186 -2.88 4.58 23.36
CA LEU A 186 -3.68 3.72 22.51
C LEU A 186 -5.06 3.52 23.13
N ASP A 187 -6.11 3.92 22.40
CA ASP A 187 -7.48 3.62 22.81
C ASP A 187 -7.72 2.11 22.75
N SER A 188 -8.26 1.56 23.85
CA SER A 188 -8.66 0.16 23.99
C SER A 188 -9.53 -0.36 22.83
N SER A 189 -10.37 0.50 22.23
CA SER A 189 -11.21 0.14 21.08
C SER A 189 -10.38 -0.26 19.84
N LYS A 190 -9.12 0.18 19.78
CA LYS A 190 -8.20 -0.07 18.66
C LYS A 190 -7.34 -1.30 18.85
N MET A 191 -7.31 -1.91 20.05
CA MET A 191 -6.43 -3.03 20.39
C MET A 191 -6.66 -4.27 19.52
N ASN A 192 -7.79 -4.39 18.83
CA ASN A 192 -8.12 -5.56 18.01
C ASN A 192 -8.21 -5.27 16.50
N VAL A 193 -7.77 -4.09 16.05
CA VAL A 193 -7.85 -3.69 14.63
C VAL A 193 -6.65 -4.22 13.85
N GLN A 194 -6.92 -4.92 12.74
CA GLN A 194 -5.87 -5.33 11.80
C GLN A 194 -5.49 -4.13 10.92
N VAL A 195 -4.43 -3.42 11.30
CA VAL A 195 -3.91 -2.27 10.56
C VAL A 195 -2.98 -2.68 9.44
N PHE A 196 -2.03 -3.58 9.71
CA PHE A 196 -1.02 -4.07 8.75
C PHE A 196 -1.21 -5.55 8.48
N SER A 197 -1.11 -6.01 7.24
CA SER A 197 -1.33 -7.41 6.86
C SER A 197 -0.31 -8.39 7.45
N ASP A 198 0.90 -7.94 7.77
CA ASP A 198 2.01 -8.79 8.22
C ASP A 198 2.30 -8.72 9.73
N VAL A 199 1.41 -8.10 10.50
CA VAL A 199 1.52 -8.05 11.97
C VAL A 199 0.43 -8.91 12.59
N ASN A 200 0.83 -10.07 13.12
CA ASN A 200 -0.08 -10.94 13.88
C ASN A 200 -0.51 -10.25 15.18
N LYS A 201 -1.80 -10.33 15.55
CA LYS A 201 -2.32 -9.75 16.80
C LYS A 201 -1.67 -10.32 18.06
N LYS A 202 -1.14 -11.54 18.00
CA LYS A 202 -0.40 -12.20 19.07
C LYS A 202 1.09 -11.85 19.08
N HIS A 203 1.57 -11.06 18.11
CA HIS A 203 2.97 -10.64 18.08
C HIS A 203 3.26 -9.77 19.30
N TRP A 204 4.37 -10.03 20.02
CA TRP A 204 4.72 -9.31 21.26
C TRP A 204 4.77 -7.79 21.09
N ALA A 205 5.17 -7.32 19.90
CA ALA A 205 5.24 -5.89 19.58
C ALA A 205 3.91 -5.28 19.06
N TYR A 206 2.82 -6.05 18.98
CA TYR A 206 1.60 -5.64 18.29
C TYR A 206 1.02 -4.32 18.84
N SER A 207 0.87 -4.21 20.17
CA SER A 207 0.34 -3.00 20.80
C SER A 207 1.24 -1.78 20.58
N TYR A 208 2.56 -1.94 20.62
CA TYR A 208 3.51 -0.86 20.33
C TYR A 208 3.46 -0.41 18.88
N ILE A 209 3.30 -1.35 17.93
CA ILE A 209 3.14 -1.03 16.51
C ILE A 209 1.83 -0.24 16.29
N LEU A 210 0.75 -0.62 16.95
CA LEU A 210 -0.50 0.15 16.91
C LEU A 210 -0.35 1.55 17.51
N LYS A 211 0.39 1.69 18.63
CA LYS A 211 0.72 3.00 19.21
C LYS A 211 1.43 3.90 18.19
N LEU A 212 2.42 3.37 17.47
CA LEU A 212 3.09 4.12 16.41
C LEU A 212 2.12 4.53 15.30
N TYR A 213 1.24 3.63 14.87
CA TYR A 213 0.25 3.94 13.83
C TYR A 213 -0.75 5.02 14.24
N TYR A 214 -1.44 4.82 15.37
CA TYR A 214 -2.50 5.72 15.82
C TYR A 214 -1.99 7.06 16.35
N ASN A 215 -0.68 7.19 16.57
CA ASN A 215 -0.04 8.48 16.87
C ASN A 215 0.68 9.08 15.65
N GLY A 216 0.44 8.57 14.43
CA GLY A 216 0.97 9.14 13.20
C GLY A 216 2.49 9.01 13.05
N ILE A 217 3.13 8.06 13.73
CA ILE A 217 4.58 7.86 13.63
C ILE A 217 4.93 6.97 12.44
N SER A 218 4.09 5.97 12.14
CA SER A 218 4.30 5.05 11.02
C SER A 218 3.01 4.59 10.36
N ASN A 219 2.93 4.70 9.02
CA ASN A 219 1.86 4.12 8.20
C ASN A 219 2.29 2.84 7.47
N GLY A 220 3.41 2.23 7.89
CA GLY A 220 4.01 1.09 7.21
C GLY A 220 4.37 1.38 5.75
N ASN A 221 4.48 0.33 4.94
CA ASN A 221 4.72 0.38 3.51
C ASN A 221 3.85 -0.71 2.83
N GLN A 222 3.04 -0.34 1.84
CA GLN A 222 2.17 -1.30 1.11
C GLN A 222 1.35 -2.21 2.04
N ASN A 223 0.65 -1.62 3.02
CA ASN A 223 -0.10 -2.34 4.06
C ASN A 223 0.75 -3.28 4.95
N ARG A 224 2.07 -3.14 4.98
CA ARG A 224 2.98 -3.95 5.79
C ARG A 224 3.79 -3.11 6.75
N PHE A 225 4.01 -3.59 7.96
CA PHE A 225 4.89 -2.97 8.94
C PHE A 225 6.30 -3.56 8.92
N MET A 226 6.45 -4.84 8.53
CA MET A 226 7.72 -5.57 8.49
C MET A 226 8.43 -5.62 9.87
N PRO A 227 7.78 -6.18 10.92
CA PRO A 227 8.26 -6.08 12.30
C PRO A 227 9.66 -6.68 12.53
N GLU A 228 10.00 -7.73 11.78
CA GLU A 228 11.26 -8.46 11.96
C GLU A 228 12.42 -7.96 11.09
N GLN A 229 12.19 -6.93 10.27
CA GLN A 229 13.24 -6.30 9.47
C GLN A 229 14.05 -5.33 10.34
N TYR A 230 15.36 -5.26 10.09
CA TYR A 230 16.23 -4.26 10.70
C TYR A 230 15.88 -2.86 10.19
N ILE A 231 15.91 -1.88 11.10
CA ILE A 231 15.56 -0.50 10.77
C ILE A 231 16.79 0.28 10.28
N SER A 232 16.61 1.00 9.18
CA SER A 232 17.61 1.93 8.65
C SER A 232 17.63 3.24 9.43
N ARG A 233 18.72 4.00 9.30
CA ARG A 233 18.96 5.24 10.05
C ARG A 233 17.97 6.32 9.68
N ASP A 234 17.59 6.45 8.41
CA ASP A 234 16.54 7.37 7.97
C ASP A 234 15.18 7.03 8.58
N GLN A 235 14.79 5.76 8.59
CA GLN A 235 13.53 5.28 9.17
C GLN A 235 13.48 5.53 10.67
N PHE A 236 14.54 5.21 11.40
CA PHE A 236 14.60 5.46 12.84
C PHE A 236 14.54 6.96 13.15
N SER A 237 15.28 7.79 12.42
CA SER A 237 15.25 9.25 12.55
C SER A 237 13.87 9.82 12.27
N ALA A 238 13.19 9.40 11.21
CA ALA A 238 11.84 9.84 10.91
C ALA A 238 10.87 9.49 12.05
N PHE A 239 10.95 8.27 12.59
CA PHE A 239 10.01 7.83 13.63
C PHE A 239 10.27 8.57 14.95
N LEU A 240 11.55 8.80 15.29
CA LEU A 240 11.95 9.57 16.45
C LEU A 240 11.51 11.03 16.35
N ALA A 241 11.71 11.68 15.21
CA ALA A 241 11.27 13.06 14.98
C ALA A 241 9.76 13.22 15.10
N ARG A 242 8.98 12.26 14.58
CA ARG A 242 7.50 12.24 14.66
C ARG A 242 6.97 11.98 16.06
N ALA A 243 7.71 11.22 16.86
CA ALA A 243 7.41 11.05 18.26
C ALA A 243 7.64 12.36 19.04
N LEU A 244 8.75 13.05 18.75
CA LEU A 244 9.15 14.33 19.36
C LEU A 244 8.29 15.53 18.98
N ASN A 245 7.87 15.61 17.71
CA ASN A 245 7.14 16.76 17.19
C ASN A 245 5.94 16.29 16.34
N LYS A 246 4.75 16.73 16.77
CA LYS A 246 3.48 16.38 16.14
C LYS A 246 3.32 16.91 14.72
N ASP A 247 4.06 17.95 14.33
CA ASP A 247 3.97 18.55 12.99
C ASP A 247 4.55 17.62 11.92
N PHE A 248 5.41 16.67 12.30
CA PHE A 248 5.88 15.62 11.38
C PHE A 248 4.95 14.41 11.33
N ARG A 249 3.96 14.30 12.21
CA ARG A 249 3.13 13.09 12.30
C ARG A 249 2.35 12.90 11.01
N LEU A 250 2.39 11.67 10.54
CA LEU A 250 1.62 11.18 9.42
C LEU A 250 0.11 11.21 9.76
N PRO A 251 -0.76 11.38 8.76
CA PRO A 251 -2.18 11.21 8.96
C PRO A 251 -2.48 9.77 9.37
N VAL A 252 -3.22 9.63 10.47
CA VAL A 252 -3.82 8.35 10.84
C VAL A 252 -5.00 8.12 9.93
N THR A 253 -4.81 7.26 8.95
CA THR A 253 -5.83 6.93 7.96
C THR A 253 -6.56 5.66 8.40
N GLY A 254 -7.73 5.37 7.82
CA GLY A 254 -8.50 4.17 8.20
C GLY A 254 -7.78 2.87 7.85
N LYS A 255 -8.50 1.75 7.85
CA LYS A 255 -7.97 0.50 7.28
C LYS A 255 -7.64 0.71 5.80
N VAL A 256 -6.49 0.24 5.33
CA VAL A 256 -6.18 0.19 3.89
C VAL A 256 -7.21 -0.71 3.20
N ILE A 257 -7.96 -0.17 2.25
CA ILE A 257 -8.99 -0.92 1.50
C ILE A 257 -8.46 -1.47 0.18
N ALA A 258 -7.43 -0.83 -0.39
CA ALA A 258 -6.75 -1.24 -1.60
C ALA A 258 -5.35 -0.60 -1.66
N THR A 259 -4.50 -1.09 -2.56
CA THR A 259 -3.34 -0.35 -3.07
C THR A 259 -3.65 0.15 -4.48
N GLY A 260 -3.11 1.31 -4.87
CA GLY A 260 -3.21 1.83 -6.22
C GLY A 260 -1.83 2.01 -6.85
N LYS A 261 -1.60 1.42 -8.02
CA LYS A 261 -0.43 1.71 -8.85
C LYS A 261 -0.79 2.82 -9.83
N VAL A 262 0.00 3.88 -9.87
CA VAL A 262 -0.23 5.03 -10.76
C VAL A 262 0.02 4.61 -12.22
N THR A 263 -0.95 4.91 -13.10
CA THR A 263 -0.91 4.58 -14.54
C THR A 263 -0.62 5.79 -15.43
N ALA A 264 -0.67 7.01 -14.86
CA ALA A 264 -0.34 8.25 -15.55
C ALA A 264 1.12 8.67 -15.34
N GLN A 265 1.69 9.41 -16.30
CA GLN A 265 3.05 9.98 -16.18
C GLN A 265 3.18 10.93 -14.99
N ALA A 266 2.14 11.74 -14.74
CA ALA A 266 2.05 12.63 -13.60
C ALA A 266 0.61 12.66 -13.08
N LEU A 267 0.42 12.28 -11.82
CA LEU A 267 -0.86 12.29 -11.14
C LEU A 267 -0.82 13.30 -10.00
N ASN A 268 -1.61 14.37 -10.12
CA ASN A 268 -1.70 15.39 -9.07
C ASN A 268 -2.33 14.81 -7.80
N VAL A 269 -1.69 15.06 -6.67
CA VAL A 269 -2.25 14.85 -5.34
C VAL A 269 -2.87 16.16 -4.88
N ARG A 270 -4.13 16.11 -4.46
CA ARG A 270 -4.93 17.29 -4.08
C ARG A 270 -5.31 17.26 -2.62
N SER A 271 -5.54 18.44 -2.05
CA SER A 271 -5.96 18.57 -0.65
C SER A 271 -7.37 18.06 -0.37
N GLU A 272 -8.27 18.13 -1.37
CA GLU A 272 -9.68 17.74 -1.26
C GLU A 272 -10.10 16.89 -2.48
N PRO A 273 -11.19 16.09 -2.40
CA PRO A 273 -11.65 15.21 -3.48
C PRO A 273 -12.39 15.97 -4.58
N ASN A 274 -11.75 16.97 -5.19
CA ASN A 274 -12.27 17.67 -6.37
C ASN A 274 -11.14 18.27 -7.23
N ALA A 275 -11.43 18.54 -8.51
CA ALA A 275 -10.43 18.95 -9.49
C ALA A 275 -9.90 20.39 -9.28
N ASN A 276 -10.58 21.21 -8.49
CA ASN A 276 -10.22 22.61 -8.23
C ASN A 276 -9.41 22.78 -6.94
N ALA A 277 -9.29 21.73 -6.13
CA ALA A 277 -8.55 21.75 -4.88
C ALA A 277 -7.05 21.97 -5.11
N LYS A 278 -6.39 22.59 -4.11
CA LYS A 278 -4.95 22.86 -4.12
C LYS A 278 -4.17 21.59 -4.43
N ILE A 279 -3.24 21.66 -5.39
CA ILE A 279 -2.28 20.59 -5.65
C ILE A 279 -1.25 20.64 -4.52
N VAL A 280 -1.13 19.54 -3.79
CA VAL A 280 -0.22 19.38 -2.66
C VAL A 280 0.96 18.45 -2.98
N GLY A 281 0.94 17.83 -4.16
CA GLY A 281 1.95 16.88 -4.57
C GLY A 281 1.71 16.31 -5.96
N LYS A 282 2.64 15.47 -6.42
CA LYS A 282 2.52 14.71 -7.66
C LYS A 282 3.09 13.31 -7.46
N LEU A 283 2.42 12.32 -8.03
CA LEU A 283 2.92 10.95 -8.15
C LEU A 283 3.30 10.69 -9.60
N SER A 284 4.34 9.88 -9.80
CA SER A 284 4.82 9.46 -11.11
C SER A 284 4.30 8.08 -11.49
N LEU A 285 4.36 7.74 -12.77
CA LEU A 285 4.03 6.42 -13.30
C LEU A 285 4.69 5.31 -12.46
N GLY A 286 3.91 4.31 -12.08
CA GLY A 286 4.39 3.15 -11.33
C GLY A 286 4.53 3.36 -9.82
N ASN A 287 4.39 4.59 -9.30
CA ASN A 287 4.27 4.79 -7.85
C ASN A 287 3.10 3.97 -7.29
N VAL A 288 3.29 3.38 -6.10
CA VAL A 288 2.27 2.59 -5.42
C VAL A 288 1.85 3.32 -4.15
N VAL A 289 0.54 3.50 -3.96
CA VAL A 289 -0.04 4.17 -2.80
C VAL A 289 -1.03 3.27 -2.09
N ASN A 290 -1.11 3.38 -0.76
CA ASN A 290 -2.22 2.83 0.00
C ASN A 290 -3.46 3.70 -0.23
N VAL A 291 -4.60 3.06 -0.45
CA VAL A 291 -5.91 3.70 -0.58
C VAL A 291 -6.74 3.36 0.64
N TYR A 292 -7.28 4.39 1.28
CA TYR A 292 -8.00 4.28 2.55
C TYR A 292 -9.50 4.51 2.41
N GLU A 293 -9.89 5.24 1.35
CA GLU A 293 -11.27 5.57 1.05
C GLU A 293 -11.39 5.83 -0.46
N ILE A 294 -12.56 5.51 -1.03
CA ILE A 294 -12.92 5.89 -2.39
C ILE A 294 -14.27 6.62 -2.31
N ASN A 295 -14.30 7.85 -2.81
CA ASN A 295 -15.51 8.65 -2.96
C ASN A 295 -15.65 9.08 -4.43
N GLY A 296 -16.53 8.40 -5.17
CA GLY A 296 -16.66 8.56 -6.61
C GLY A 296 -15.35 8.27 -7.33
N TYR A 297 -14.79 9.29 -8.01
CA TYR A 297 -13.48 9.20 -8.65
C TYR A 297 -12.29 9.53 -7.74
N TRP A 298 -12.50 9.87 -6.47
CA TRP A 298 -11.40 10.31 -5.61
C TRP A 298 -10.98 9.22 -4.65
N ALA A 299 -9.72 8.81 -4.74
CA ALA A 299 -9.08 7.91 -3.80
C ALA A 299 -8.32 8.72 -2.75
N LYS A 300 -8.64 8.51 -1.47
CA LYS A 300 -7.89 9.07 -0.35
C LYS A 300 -6.63 8.24 -0.10
N ILE A 301 -5.49 8.92 -0.11
CA ILE A 301 -4.16 8.35 0.03
C ILE A 301 -3.37 9.11 1.08
N THR A 302 -2.19 8.60 1.40
CA THR A 302 -1.16 9.32 2.15
C THR A 302 -0.10 9.84 1.19
N TYR A 303 0.31 11.10 1.35
CA TYR A 303 1.37 11.72 0.56
C TYR A 303 2.26 12.58 1.48
N GLY A 304 3.53 12.17 1.64
CA GLY A 304 4.40 12.73 2.68
C GLY A 304 3.75 12.58 4.06
N ASN A 305 3.72 13.68 4.82
CA ASN A 305 3.17 13.72 6.18
C ASN A 305 1.69 14.15 6.24
N GLN A 306 0.97 14.13 5.12
CA GLN A 306 -0.44 14.52 5.06
C GLN A 306 -1.30 13.55 4.25
N SER A 307 -2.62 13.66 4.43
CA SER A 307 -3.57 12.98 3.55
C SER A 307 -3.68 13.77 2.24
N GLY A 308 -3.99 13.07 1.16
CA GLY A 308 -4.30 13.69 -0.12
C GLY A 308 -5.28 12.85 -0.92
N TYR A 309 -5.80 13.43 -1.99
CA TYR A 309 -6.74 12.79 -2.90
C TYR A 309 -6.17 12.74 -4.31
N VAL A 310 -6.32 11.60 -4.96
CA VAL A 310 -5.94 11.40 -6.36
C VAL A 310 -7.14 10.88 -7.14
N HIS A 311 -7.18 11.19 -8.43
CA HIS A 311 -8.25 10.72 -9.29
C HIS A 311 -8.02 9.24 -9.66
N LYS A 312 -8.92 8.35 -9.22
CA LYS A 312 -8.79 6.89 -9.27
C LYS A 312 -8.72 6.32 -10.68
N SER A 313 -9.21 7.04 -11.69
CA SER A 313 -9.09 6.59 -13.09
C SER A 313 -7.64 6.47 -13.56
N TYR A 314 -6.69 7.03 -12.82
CA TYR A 314 -5.25 6.91 -13.06
C TYR A 314 -4.56 5.97 -12.06
N LEU A 315 -5.35 5.14 -11.36
CA LEU A 315 -4.87 4.10 -10.47
C LEU A 315 -5.34 2.74 -10.97
N LYS A 316 -4.40 1.82 -11.14
CA LYS A 316 -4.71 0.39 -11.15
C LYS A 316 -4.87 -0.08 -9.72
N LEU A 317 -6.12 -0.26 -9.30
CA LEU A 317 -6.47 -0.64 -7.93
C LEU A 317 -6.32 -2.15 -7.74
N LYS A 318 -5.70 -2.54 -6.62
CA LYS A 318 -5.50 -3.93 -6.20
C LYS A 318 -6.01 -4.10 -4.77
N ASN A 319 -6.88 -5.07 -4.56
CA ASN A 319 -7.41 -5.37 -3.24
C ASN A 319 -6.32 -5.98 -2.35
N VAL A 320 -6.34 -5.60 -1.07
CA VAL A 320 -5.38 -6.10 -0.08
C VAL A 320 -5.79 -7.44 0.54
N ASP A 321 -7.01 -7.92 0.29
CA ASP A 321 -7.54 -9.18 0.81
C ASP A 321 -7.29 -10.39 -0.12
N GLY A 322 -6.58 -10.18 -1.23
CA GLY A 322 -6.18 -11.22 -2.19
C GLY A 322 -7.22 -11.53 -3.27
N ASN A 323 -8.49 -11.14 -3.13
CA ASN A 323 -9.46 -11.29 -4.21
C ASN A 323 -9.33 -10.11 -5.18
N VAL A 324 -8.85 -10.35 -6.40
CA VAL A 324 -8.53 -9.27 -7.35
C VAL A 324 -9.75 -8.52 -7.89
N LEU A 325 -10.96 -9.11 -7.87
CA LEU A 325 -12.17 -8.52 -8.46
C LEU A 325 -13.17 -7.97 -7.44
N ARG A 326 -13.05 -8.34 -6.17
CA ARG A 326 -14.01 -7.91 -5.13
C ARG A 326 -14.19 -6.39 -5.13
N ASN A 327 -15.44 -5.94 -5.20
CA ASN A 327 -15.86 -4.54 -5.24
C ASN A 327 -15.31 -3.70 -6.41
N ARG A 328 -14.55 -4.28 -7.35
CA ARG A 328 -14.14 -3.57 -8.58
C ARG A 328 -15.38 -3.27 -9.40
N ILE A 329 -15.47 -2.06 -9.94
CA ILE A 329 -16.63 -1.63 -10.73
C ILE A 329 -16.32 -1.86 -12.21
N ILE A 330 -16.96 -2.86 -12.80
CA ILE A 330 -16.69 -3.29 -14.19
C ILE A 330 -17.94 -3.06 -15.01
N VAL A 331 -17.82 -2.27 -16.07
CA VAL A 331 -18.89 -2.09 -17.04
C VAL A 331 -18.74 -3.10 -18.15
N VAL A 332 -19.81 -3.84 -18.40
CA VAL A 332 -19.93 -4.78 -19.52
C VAL A 332 -20.93 -4.20 -20.50
N ASP A 333 -20.47 -4.00 -21.72
CA ASP A 333 -21.23 -3.39 -22.80
C ASP A 333 -21.58 -4.44 -23.85
N ALA A 334 -22.87 -4.79 -23.95
CA ALA A 334 -23.37 -5.64 -25.02
C ALA A 334 -23.64 -4.77 -26.25
N GLY A 335 -22.86 -4.91 -27.32
CA GLY A 335 -22.99 -4.11 -28.55
C GLY A 335 -24.41 -4.12 -29.13
N HIS A 336 -24.78 -3.06 -29.86
CA HIS A 336 -26.08 -2.95 -30.57
C HIS A 336 -27.30 -3.04 -29.62
N GLY A 337 -28.46 -3.50 -30.11
CA GLY A 337 -29.68 -3.71 -29.33
C GLY A 337 -30.88 -2.94 -29.88
N GLY A 338 -32.10 -3.43 -29.63
CA GLY A 338 -33.33 -2.81 -30.09
C GLY A 338 -33.39 -2.73 -31.62
N GLU A 339 -33.53 -1.51 -32.13
CA GLU A 339 -33.60 -1.22 -33.58
C GLU A 339 -32.29 -1.49 -34.34
N ASP A 340 -31.16 -1.54 -33.64
CA ASP A 340 -29.86 -1.87 -34.23
C ASP A 340 -29.57 -3.37 -34.03
N PRO A 341 -29.68 -4.20 -35.10
CA PRO A 341 -29.38 -5.63 -35.01
C PRO A 341 -27.88 -5.93 -34.92
N GLY A 342 -27.02 -4.96 -35.23
CA GLY A 342 -25.63 -5.21 -35.60
C GLY A 342 -25.51 -6.04 -36.87
N ALA A 343 -24.40 -6.75 -37.03
CA ALA A 343 -24.20 -7.62 -38.17
C ALA A 343 -25.20 -8.80 -38.18
N ILE A 344 -25.68 -9.17 -39.36
CA ILE A 344 -26.60 -10.29 -39.58
C ILE A 344 -25.88 -11.36 -40.39
N GLY A 345 -25.94 -12.61 -39.94
CA GLY A 345 -25.31 -13.73 -40.61
C GLY A 345 -25.76 -15.07 -40.05
N SER A 346 -25.74 -16.11 -40.88
CA SER A 346 -26.00 -17.50 -40.47
C SER A 346 -27.30 -17.71 -39.66
N GLY A 347 -28.36 -16.96 -39.97
CA GLY A 347 -29.67 -17.08 -39.32
C GLY A 347 -29.78 -16.40 -37.94
N THR A 348 -28.77 -15.63 -37.53
CA THR A 348 -28.81 -14.82 -36.30
C THR A 348 -28.38 -13.37 -36.57
N ASN A 349 -28.47 -12.54 -35.54
CA ASN A 349 -27.89 -11.21 -35.51
C ASN A 349 -26.91 -11.07 -34.32
N GLU A 350 -26.01 -10.12 -34.45
CA GLU A 350 -24.95 -9.83 -33.48
C GLU A 350 -25.53 -9.47 -32.12
N LYS A 351 -26.54 -8.58 -32.06
CA LYS A 351 -27.12 -8.12 -30.79
C LYS A 351 -27.58 -9.24 -29.86
N THR A 352 -28.07 -10.34 -30.43
CA THR A 352 -28.53 -11.53 -29.68
C THR A 352 -27.36 -12.32 -29.11
N VAL A 353 -26.34 -12.56 -29.93
CA VAL A 353 -25.14 -13.30 -29.51
C VAL A 353 -24.40 -12.55 -28.41
N VAL A 354 -24.13 -11.26 -28.62
CA VAL A 354 -23.33 -10.46 -27.69
C VAL A 354 -24.04 -10.21 -26.37
N LEU A 355 -25.39 -10.10 -26.36
CA LEU A 355 -26.17 -10.02 -25.12
C LEU A 355 -26.01 -11.29 -24.29
N SER A 356 -26.13 -12.47 -24.91
CA SER A 356 -25.97 -13.75 -24.21
C SER A 356 -24.58 -13.89 -23.59
N VAL A 357 -23.52 -13.58 -24.34
CA VAL A 357 -22.14 -13.62 -23.82
C VAL A 357 -21.92 -12.60 -22.69
N ALA A 358 -22.47 -11.39 -22.83
CA ALA A 358 -22.37 -10.34 -21.83
C ALA A 358 -23.07 -10.72 -20.51
N GLN A 359 -24.26 -11.33 -20.57
CA GLN A 359 -24.97 -11.83 -19.39
C GLN A 359 -24.18 -12.94 -18.68
N LYS A 360 -23.59 -13.87 -19.43
CA LYS A 360 -22.71 -14.91 -18.88
C LYS A 360 -21.46 -14.33 -18.23
N LEU A 361 -20.85 -13.31 -18.84
CA LEU A 361 -19.71 -12.60 -18.26
C LEU A 361 -20.09 -11.89 -16.96
N LYS A 362 -21.25 -11.22 -16.94
CA LYS A 362 -21.80 -10.56 -15.74
C LYS A 362 -21.91 -11.54 -14.57
N GLU A 363 -22.51 -12.70 -14.78
CA GLU A 363 -22.68 -13.72 -13.72
C GLU A 363 -21.32 -14.16 -13.15
N LYS A 364 -20.32 -14.41 -14.00
CA LYS A 364 -18.97 -14.82 -13.58
C LYS A 364 -18.27 -13.73 -12.77
N LEU A 365 -18.34 -12.48 -13.24
CA LEU A 365 -17.75 -11.33 -12.55
C LEU A 365 -18.44 -11.06 -11.21
N GLN A 366 -19.78 -11.10 -11.14
CA GLN A 366 -20.54 -10.94 -9.90
C GLN A 366 -20.23 -12.06 -8.90
N SER A 367 -20.11 -13.31 -9.37
CA SER A 367 -19.74 -14.45 -8.53
C SER A 367 -18.33 -14.31 -7.94
N ALA A 368 -17.42 -13.62 -8.63
CA ALA A 368 -16.10 -13.28 -8.12
C ALA A 368 -16.09 -12.07 -7.15
N GLY A 369 -17.24 -11.41 -6.99
CA GLY A 369 -17.45 -10.27 -6.09
C GLY A 369 -17.32 -8.90 -6.75
N ALA A 370 -17.24 -8.82 -8.08
CA ALA A 370 -17.23 -7.53 -8.77
C ALA A 370 -18.60 -6.85 -8.77
N ASN A 371 -18.60 -5.53 -8.77
CA ASN A 371 -19.78 -4.71 -8.99
C ASN A 371 -19.95 -4.51 -10.51
N VAL A 372 -20.76 -5.37 -11.13
CA VAL A 372 -20.95 -5.35 -12.59
C VAL A 372 -22.10 -4.45 -12.99
N ILE A 373 -21.86 -3.62 -14.01
CA ILE A 373 -22.85 -2.70 -14.57
C ILE A 373 -22.99 -2.99 -16.06
N MET A 374 -24.19 -3.37 -16.48
CA MET A 374 -24.49 -3.62 -17.88
C MET A 374 -24.91 -2.31 -18.55
N THR A 375 -24.44 -2.03 -19.78
CA THR A 375 -24.99 -0.91 -20.56
C THR A 375 -26.43 -1.17 -21.01
N ARG A 376 -26.73 -2.44 -21.31
CA ARG A 376 -28.07 -3.02 -21.50
C ARG A 376 -28.07 -4.46 -20.98
N ASP A 377 -29.16 -4.87 -20.35
CA ASP A 377 -29.37 -6.23 -19.82
C ASP A 377 -30.51 -6.97 -20.57
N ASP A 378 -31.07 -6.32 -21.59
CA ASP A 378 -32.16 -6.75 -22.46
C ASP A 378 -31.92 -6.26 -23.91
N ASP A 379 -32.91 -6.46 -24.79
CA ASP A 379 -32.87 -6.02 -26.19
C ASP A 379 -33.26 -4.54 -26.36
N THR A 380 -32.60 -3.66 -25.62
CA THR A 380 -32.77 -2.20 -25.72
C THR A 380 -31.63 -1.56 -26.51
N PHE A 381 -31.96 -0.55 -27.31
CA PHE A 381 -30.96 0.27 -27.99
C PHE A 381 -30.30 1.25 -27.00
N LYS A 382 -28.99 1.42 -27.14
CA LYS A 382 -28.18 2.45 -26.47
C LYS A 382 -27.24 3.09 -27.48
N SER A 383 -27.25 4.42 -27.53
CA SER A 383 -26.27 5.18 -28.31
C SER A 383 -24.85 4.97 -27.79
N LEU A 384 -23.85 5.23 -28.63
CA LEU A 384 -22.44 5.10 -28.24
C LEU A 384 -22.06 6.05 -27.10
N GLU A 385 -22.68 7.23 -27.04
CA GLU A 385 -22.49 8.21 -25.96
C GLU A 385 -23.07 7.72 -24.63
N GLU A 386 -24.32 7.23 -24.63
CA GLU A 386 -24.95 6.70 -23.40
C GLU A 386 -24.14 5.55 -22.78
N ARG A 387 -23.56 4.67 -23.60
CA ARG A 387 -22.70 3.57 -23.12
C ARG A 387 -21.49 4.08 -22.34
N VAL A 388 -20.84 5.13 -22.85
CA VAL A 388 -19.71 5.79 -22.19
C VAL A 388 -20.16 6.52 -20.93
N GLU A 389 -21.30 7.22 -20.98
CA GLU A 389 -21.82 7.95 -19.84
C GLU A 389 -22.25 7.03 -18.69
N ILE A 390 -22.72 5.81 -18.97
CA ILE A 390 -22.94 4.77 -17.95
C ILE A 390 -21.63 4.49 -17.20
N ALA A 391 -20.52 4.28 -17.91
CA ALA A 391 -19.23 4.05 -17.25
C ALA A 391 -18.79 5.24 -16.41
N LYS A 392 -18.96 6.46 -16.94
CA LYS A 392 -18.58 7.67 -16.23
C LYS A 392 -19.40 7.90 -14.95
N LYS A 393 -20.73 7.79 -15.07
CA LYS A 393 -21.71 8.02 -14.00
C LYS A 393 -21.52 7.04 -12.84
N HIS A 394 -21.13 5.82 -13.14
CA HIS A 394 -20.97 4.78 -12.14
C HIS A 394 -19.53 4.61 -11.63
N TYR A 395 -18.63 5.54 -11.97
CA TYR A 395 -17.24 5.52 -11.51
C TYR A 395 -16.56 4.19 -11.84
N ALA A 396 -16.76 3.70 -13.06
CA ALA A 396 -16.19 2.45 -13.51
C ALA A 396 -14.66 2.44 -13.32
N GLU A 397 -14.10 1.24 -13.28
CA GLU A 397 -12.66 0.99 -13.23
C GLU A 397 -12.19 0.21 -14.46
N LEU A 398 -13.13 -0.36 -15.22
CA LEU A 398 -12.91 -1.12 -16.43
C LEU A 398 -14.16 -1.02 -17.32
N PHE A 399 -13.97 -0.99 -18.64
CA PHE A 399 -15.07 -1.08 -19.62
C PHE A 399 -14.77 -2.14 -20.68
N VAL A 400 -15.68 -3.10 -20.86
CA VAL A 400 -15.52 -4.19 -21.83
C VAL A 400 -16.73 -4.23 -22.74
N SER A 401 -16.55 -3.84 -24.00
CA SER A 401 -17.56 -3.94 -25.05
C SER A 401 -17.41 -5.26 -25.81
N ILE A 402 -18.52 -5.93 -26.08
CA ILE A 402 -18.56 -7.26 -26.73
C ILE A 402 -19.33 -7.14 -28.04
N HIS A 403 -18.68 -7.58 -29.12
CA HIS A 403 -19.13 -7.45 -30.50
C HIS A 403 -18.85 -8.73 -31.32
N ASN A 404 -19.46 -8.81 -32.50
CA ASN A 404 -19.11 -9.78 -33.53
C ASN A 404 -18.79 -9.08 -34.84
N ASN A 405 -17.68 -9.48 -35.44
CA ASN A 405 -17.22 -8.89 -36.67
C ASN A 405 -18.05 -9.38 -37.85
N SER A 406 -17.95 -8.68 -38.97
CA SER A 406 -18.49 -9.09 -40.25
C SER A 406 -17.64 -8.54 -41.39
N ALA A 407 -17.59 -9.28 -42.49
CA ALA A 407 -16.87 -8.88 -43.68
C ALA A 407 -17.63 -9.29 -44.94
N ALA A 408 -17.44 -8.53 -46.02
CA ALA A 408 -18.00 -8.84 -47.33
C ALA A 408 -17.55 -10.22 -47.84
N SER A 409 -16.32 -10.63 -47.53
CA SER A 409 -15.85 -11.98 -47.79
C SER A 409 -16.14 -12.89 -46.59
N SER A 410 -16.88 -13.97 -46.81
CA SER A 410 -17.10 -15.03 -45.81
C SER A 410 -15.82 -15.81 -45.45
N LYS A 411 -14.68 -15.52 -46.10
CA LYS A 411 -13.37 -16.10 -45.78
C LYS A 411 -12.67 -15.41 -44.60
N ALA A 412 -13.09 -14.24 -44.15
CA ALA A 412 -12.52 -13.60 -42.96
C ALA A 412 -13.01 -14.31 -41.69
N TYR A 413 -12.12 -14.66 -40.78
CA TYR A 413 -12.42 -15.42 -39.56
C TYR A 413 -11.42 -15.08 -38.45
N GLY A 414 -11.74 -15.47 -37.22
CA GLY A 414 -10.92 -15.28 -36.03
C GLY A 414 -11.38 -14.13 -35.13
N THR A 415 -10.76 -14.04 -33.96
CA THR A 415 -11.07 -13.04 -32.92
C THR A 415 -10.03 -11.94 -32.89
N GLU A 416 -10.45 -10.73 -32.52
CA GLU A 416 -9.59 -9.56 -32.33
C GLU A 416 -10.11 -8.69 -31.18
N THR A 417 -9.20 -8.01 -30.50
CA THR A 417 -9.56 -7.10 -29.40
C THR A 417 -8.97 -5.72 -29.63
N TYR A 418 -9.82 -4.71 -29.57
CA TYR A 418 -9.49 -3.33 -29.85
C TYR A 418 -9.32 -2.51 -28.56
N TYR A 419 -8.39 -1.56 -28.62
CA TYR A 419 -8.14 -0.54 -27.60
C TYR A 419 -7.87 0.80 -28.29
N ASP A 420 -7.82 1.91 -27.54
CA ASP A 420 -7.46 3.25 -28.07
C ASP A 420 -6.32 3.84 -27.25
N THR A 421 -5.29 4.38 -27.92
CA THR A 421 -4.25 5.22 -27.28
C THR A 421 -4.33 6.69 -27.68
N SER A 422 -5.31 7.07 -28.51
CA SER A 422 -5.36 8.40 -29.10
C SER A 422 -5.86 9.47 -28.12
N THR A 423 -6.96 9.19 -27.41
CA THR A 423 -7.54 10.13 -26.43
C THR A 423 -7.90 9.49 -25.11
N ASN A 424 -8.05 8.16 -25.05
CA ASN A 424 -8.25 7.50 -23.77
C ASN A 424 -6.99 7.67 -22.89
N PRO A 425 -7.09 8.32 -21.71
CA PRO A 425 -5.94 8.53 -20.82
C PRO A 425 -5.30 7.25 -20.30
N ASN A 426 -5.98 6.11 -20.44
CA ASN A 426 -5.54 4.79 -19.99
C ASN A 426 -5.17 3.86 -21.16
N GLY A 427 -4.83 4.39 -22.34
CA GLY A 427 -4.60 3.57 -23.54
C GLY A 427 -3.58 2.43 -23.37
N TYR A 428 -2.51 2.63 -22.58
CA TYR A 428 -1.57 1.54 -22.28
C TYR A 428 -2.18 0.44 -21.41
N GLU A 429 -2.99 0.80 -20.42
CA GLU A 429 -3.74 -0.18 -19.61
C GLU A 429 -4.80 -0.89 -20.44
N SER A 430 -5.47 -0.19 -21.37
CA SER A 430 -6.39 -0.79 -22.34
C SER A 430 -5.69 -1.81 -23.24
N TYR A 431 -4.47 -1.52 -23.71
CA TYR A 431 -3.63 -2.46 -24.46
C TYR A 431 -3.32 -3.72 -23.64
N LEU A 432 -2.92 -3.57 -22.37
CA LEU A 432 -2.63 -4.70 -21.50
C LEU A 432 -3.89 -5.56 -21.28
N LEU A 433 -5.03 -4.94 -21.00
CA LEU A 433 -6.31 -5.63 -20.86
C LEU A 433 -6.69 -6.39 -22.14
N ALA A 434 -6.58 -5.73 -23.30
CA ALA A 434 -6.88 -6.32 -24.60
C ALA A 434 -6.03 -7.57 -24.85
N LYS A 435 -4.73 -7.49 -24.52
CA LYS A 435 -3.78 -8.60 -24.71
C LYS A 435 -4.15 -9.81 -23.85
N GLU A 436 -4.53 -9.60 -22.60
CA GLU A 436 -4.93 -10.70 -21.70
C GLU A 436 -6.24 -11.35 -22.16
N ILE A 437 -7.23 -10.55 -22.56
CA ILE A 437 -8.51 -11.08 -23.08
C ILE A 437 -8.31 -11.84 -24.39
N GLN A 438 -7.59 -11.26 -25.35
CA GLN A 438 -7.30 -11.88 -26.66
C GLN A 438 -6.64 -13.25 -26.48
N SER A 439 -5.59 -13.30 -25.65
CA SER A 439 -4.84 -14.54 -25.36
C SER A 439 -5.74 -15.64 -24.80
N GLN A 440 -6.63 -15.30 -23.87
CA GLN A 440 -7.56 -16.26 -23.27
C GLN A 440 -8.61 -16.75 -24.27
N ILE A 441 -9.14 -15.89 -25.13
CA ILE A 441 -10.12 -16.32 -26.16
C ILE A 441 -9.46 -17.25 -27.17
N VAL A 442 -8.29 -16.89 -27.71
CA VAL A 442 -7.54 -17.72 -28.65
C VAL A 442 -7.28 -19.10 -28.06
N LYS A 443 -6.79 -19.15 -26.81
CA LYS A 443 -6.45 -20.39 -26.13
C LYS A 443 -7.67 -21.28 -25.87
N ASN A 444 -8.77 -20.73 -25.36
CA ASN A 444 -9.86 -21.54 -24.81
C ASN A 444 -11.01 -21.76 -25.82
N ALA A 445 -11.25 -20.80 -26.72
CA ALA A 445 -12.29 -20.88 -27.76
C ALA A 445 -11.74 -21.39 -29.11
N ASP A 446 -10.43 -21.66 -29.20
CA ASP A 446 -9.78 -22.15 -30.42
C ASP A 446 -10.09 -21.23 -31.63
N MET A 447 -9.99 -19.92 -31.39
CA MET A 447 -10.21 -18.91 -32.43
C MET A 447 -8.88 -18.56 -33.08
N TYR A 448 -8.91 -18.32 -34.39
CA TYR A 448 -7.74 -17.77 -35.09
C TYR A 448 -7.37 -16.41 -34.50
N ASP A 449 -6.10 -16.24 -34.13
CA ASP A 449 -5.60 -15.02 -33.49
C ASP A 449 -5.35 -13.92 -34.53
N ARG A 450 -6.19 -12.88 -34.50
CA ARG A 450 -6.01 -11.68 -35.34
C ARG A 450 -5.33 -10.54 -34.58
N GLY A 451 -4.91 -10.80 -33.34
CA GLY A 451 -4.19 -9.89 -32.47
C GLY A 451 -5.04 -8.80 -31.83
N VAL A 452 -4.34 -7.93 -31.10
CA VAL A 452 -4.89 -6.70 -30.54
C VAL A 452 -4.61 -5.52 -31.45
N LYS A 453 -5.53 -4.55 -31.52
CA LYS A 453 -5.45 -3.44 -32.48
C LYS A 453 -5.78 -2.10 -31.83
N ASP A 454 -4.97 -1.09 -32.10
CA ASP A 454 -5.28 0.29 -31.73
C ASP A 454 -6.27 0.86 -32.75
N ASN A 455 -7.47 1.21 -32.29
CA ASN A 455 -8.52 1.74 -33.14
C ASN A 455 -9.42 2.71 -32.36
N ARG A 456 -9.98 3.68 -33.08
CA ARG A 456 -10.60 4.88 -32.51
C ARG A 456 -12.12 4.73 -32.33
N PHE A 457 -12.59 3.52 -32.00
CA PHE A 457 -14.01 3.27 -31.77
C PHE A 457 -14.51 4.14 -30.62
N TYR A 458 -15.72 4.69 -30.79
CA TYR A 458 -16.23 5.74 -29.90
C TYR A 458 -16.21 5.33 -28.42
N VAL A 459 -16.70 4.12 -28.11
CA VAL A 459 -16.90 3.64 -26.74
C VAL A 459 -15.60 3.39 -25.97
N ILE A 460 -14.50 3.11 -26.68
CA ILE A 460 -13.19 2.92 -26.06
C ILE A 460 -12.39 4.22 -26.04
N ARG A 461 -12.50 5.05 -27.08
CA ARG A 461 -11.77 6.32 -27.23
C ARG A 461 -12.26 7.42 -26.29
N ASN A 462 -13.58 7.51 -26.06
CA ASN A 462 -14.19 8.54 -25.21
C ASN A 462 -14.36 8.12 -23.74
N ASN A 463 -13.80 6.96 -23.37
CA ASN A 463 -13.82 6.47 -22.01
C ASN A 463 -12.65 7.04 -21.19
N ASN A 464 -12.83 7.13 -19.87
CA ASN A 464 -11.81 7.63 -18.95
C ASN A 464 -11.13 6.50 -18.14
N VAL A 465 -11.49 5.25 -18.39
CA VAL A 465 -10.94 4.04 -17.75
C VAL A 465 -10.31 3.14 -18.81
N PRO A 466 -9.49 2.14 -18.43
CA PRO A 466 -9.07 1.11 -19.37
C PRO A 466 -10.29 0.46 -20.02
N SER A 467 -10.32 0.47 -21.35
CA SER A 467 -11.50 0.11 -22.13
C SER A 467 -11.12 -0.67 -23.38
N VAL A 468 -11.89 -1.72 -23.67
CA VAL A 468 -11.67 -2.60 -24.81
C VAL A 468 -12.97 -2.91 -25.55
N LEU A 469 -12.84 -3.21 -26.85
CA LEU A 469 -13.92 -3.76 -27.67
C LEU A 469 -13.46 -5.11 -28.21
N VAL A 470 -14.17 -6.17 -27.84
CA VAL A 470 -13.82 -7.55 -28.14
C VAL A 470 -14.70 -8.04 -29.30
N GLU A 471 -14.06 -8.36 -30.43
CA GLU A 471 -14.71 -9.06 -31.54
C GLU A 471 -14.53 -10.57 -31.37
N LEU A 472 -15.60 -11.26 -30.98
CA LEU A 472 -15.52 -12.70 -30.65
C LEU A 472 -15.19 -13.58 -31.86
N GLY A 473 -15.55 -13.13 -33.07
CA GLY A 473 -15.43 -13.87 -34.33
C GLY A 473 -16.21 -13.18 -35.45
N PHE A 474 -16.16 -13.72 -36.67
CA PHE A 474 -16.89 -13.18 -37.83
C PHE A 474 -18.25 -13.88 -38.02
N ILE A 475 -19.36 -13.17 -37.81
CA ILE A 475 -20.71 -13.74 -38.03
C ILE A 475 -20.98 -14.10 -39.51
N SER A 476 -20.25 -13.47 -40.44
CA SER A 476 -20.29 -13.77 -41.87
C SER A 476 -19.51 -15.03 -42.27
N ASN A 477 -18.70 -15.59 -41.36
CA ASN A 477 -17.99 -16.85 -41.57
C ASN A 477 -18.72 -18.01 -40.92
N SER A 478 -18.95 -19.09 -41.67
CA SER A 478 -19.78 -20.20 -41.22
C SER A 478 -19.17 -21.03 -40.08
N ASN A 479 -17.85 -21.04 -39.92
CA ASN A 479 -17.19 -21.76 -38.82
C ASN A 479 -17.22 -20.94 -37.53
N ASP A 480 -16.89 -19.65 -37.62
CA ASP A 480 -17.02 -18.73 -36.48
C ASP A 480 -18.48 -18.63 -36.03
N ALA A 481 -19.42 -18.47 -36.95
CA ALA A 481 -20.85 -18.37 -36.63
C ALA A 481 -21.40 -19.59 -35.86
N LYS A 482 -20.90 -20.81 -36.14
CA LYS A 482 -21.25 -22.02 -35.36
C LYS A 482 -20.77 -21.93 -33.90
N LYS A 483 -19.60 -21.34 -33.66
CA LYS A 483 -19.10 -21.06 -32.31
C LYS A 483 -19.92 -19.93 -31.67
N LEU A 484 -20.13 -18.81 -32.37
CA LEU A 484 -20.87 -17.65 -31.89
C LEU A 484 -22.32 -17.99 -31.47
N THR A 485 -22.98 -18.90 -32.17
CA THR A 485 -24.38 -19.32 -31.88
C THR A 485 -24.49 -20.49 -30.91
N SER A 486 -23.38 -21.15 -30.56
CA SER A 486 -23.39 -22.27 -29.63
C SER A 486 -23.36 -21.77 -28.19
N ASN A 487 -24.35 -22.18 -27.38
CA ASN A 487 -24.38 -21.88 -25.95
C ASN A 487 -23.09 -22.31 -25.21
N GLN A 488 -22.50 -23.45 -25.61
CA GLN A 488 -21.24 -23.92 -25.05
C GLN A 488 -20.09 -22.95 -25.35
N TYR A 489 -19.99 -22.46 -26.58
CA TYR A 489 -18.94 -21.51 -26.96
C TYR A 489 -19.18 -20.12 -26.38
N GLN A 490 -20.43 -19.67 -26.26
CA GLN A 490 -20.76 -18.42 -25.57
C GLN A 490 -20.31 -18.45 -24.09
N GLU A 491 -20.45 -19.59 -23.41
CA GLU A 491 -19.84 -19.80 -22.08
C GLU A 491 -18.32 -19.71 -22.11
N ILE A 492 -17.67 -20.33 -23.10
CA ILE A 492 -16.21 -20.30 -23.25
C ILE A 492 -15.72 -18.87 -23.52
N PHE A 493 -16.40 -18.09 -24.38
CA PHE A 493 -16.09 -16.69 -24.63
C PHE A 493 -16.20 -15.86 -23.35
N ALA A 494 -17.33 -15.97 -22.63
CA ALA A 494 -17.52 -15.27 -21.36
C ALA A 494 -16.46 -15.67 -20.33
N GLN A 495 -16.13 -16.95 -20.22
CA GLN A 495 -15.08 -17.46 -19.33
C GLN A 495 -13.70 -16.92 -19.71
N SER A 496 -13.41 -16.81 -21.00
CA SER A 496 -12.13 -16.31 -21.51
C SER A 496 -11.95 -14.83 -21.23
N ILE A 497 -13.00 -14.02 -21.45
CA ILE A 497 -12.99 -12.60 -21.10
C ILE A 497 -12.82 -12.43 -19.58
N TYR A 498 -13.55 -13.20 -18.77
CA TYR A 498 -13.39 -13.22 -17.31
C TYR A 498 -11.95 -13.54 -16.90
N ASN A 499 -11.34 -14.59 -17.47
CA ASN A 499 -9.95 -14.97 -17.17
C ASN A 499 -8.97 -13.86 -17.55
N GLY A 500 -9.19 -13.19 -18.68
CA GLY A 500 -8.36 -12.07 -19.13
C GLY A 500 -8.42 -10.88 -18.17
N ILE A 501 -9.61 -10.57 -17.64
CA ILE A 501 -9.80 -9.52 -16.63
C ILE A 501 -9.11 -9.90 -15.31
N VAL A 502 -9.25 -11.15 -14.85
CA VAL A 502 -8.56 -11.64 -13.65
C VAL A 502 -7.04 -11.53 -13.80
N GLN A 503 -6.50 -11.93 -14.95
CA GLN A 503 -5.08 -11.87 -15.25
C GLN A 503 -4.59 -10.42 -15.31
N TYR A 504 -5.36 -9.52 -15.93
CA TYR A 504 -5.09 -8.09 -15.93
C TYR A 504 -4.95 -7.53 -14.50
N TYR A 505 -5.86 -7.83 -13.57
CA TYR A 505 -5.74 -7.33 -12.18
C TYR A 505 -4.68 -8.04 -11.33
N SER A 506 -4.24 -9.23 -11.73
CA SER A 506 -3.24 -10.00 -10.99
C SER A 506 -1.81 -9.49 -11.23
N ASN A 507 -1.55 -9.04 -12.45
CA ASN A 507 -0.30 -8.42 -12.92
C ASN A 507 -0.17 -6.97 -12.44
#